data_AF-A0A963JFN0-F1
#
_entry.id   AF-A0A963JFN0-F1
#
_cell.length_a   1.000
_cell.length_b   1.000
_cell.length_c   1.000
_cell.angle_alpha   90.00
_cell.angle_beta   90.00
_cell.angle_gamma   90.00
#
_symmetry.space_group_name_H-M   'P 1'
#
loop_
_entity.id
_entity.type
_entity.pdbx_description
1 polymer ?
#
loop_
_entity_poly.entity_id
_entity_poly.type
_entity_poly.pdbx_seq_one_letter_code
_entity_poly.pdbx_strand_id
1 'polypeptide(L)' 'MTLSDPGEPAPVGPAPRFDTLPLDPKLLRAVADSGYTAMTPIQAKAIPIVLAGRDIMGAAQTGTGKTAAFTIPLLQ' A
#
# COMPACT_ATOMS: atom_id res chain seq x y z
N MET A 1 10.34 26.83 16.67
CA MET A 1 9.12 26.00 16.73
C MET A 1 9.15 25.12 15.50
N THR A 2 9.73 23.93 15.67
CA THR A 2 10.45 23.18 14.63
C THR A 2 9.54 22.32 13.75
N LEU A 3 9.82 22.43 12.44
CA LEU A 3 9.70 21.44 11.38
C LEU A 3 8.29 21.19 10.84
N SER A 4 7.98 21.92 9.77
CA SER A 4 7.24 21.41 8.62
C SER A 4 7.70 19.98 8.35
N ASP A 5 6.78 19.01 8.45
CA ASP A 5 6.97 17.70 7.84
C ASP A 5 7.00 17.95 6.33
N PRO A 6 8.16 17.88 5.65
CA PRO A 6 8.20 18.08 4.21
C PRO A 6 7.51 16.86 3.62
N GLY A 7 6.32 17.06 3.05
CA GLY A 7 5.52 16.03 2.38
C GLY A 7 6.45 15.09 1.64
N GLU A 8 6.51 13.86 2.14
CA GLU A 8 7.50 12.87 1.71
C GLU A 8 7.51 12.82 0.19
N PRO A 9 8.67 13.07 -0.47
CA PRO A 9 8.70 13.16 -1.91
C PRO A 9 8.12 11.87 -2.48
N ALA A 10 7.08 12.02 -3.30
CA ALA A 10 6.51 10.89 -4.03
C ALA A 10 7.66 10.16 -4.74
N PRO A 11 7.75 8.83 -4.63
CA PRO A 11 8.89 8.09 -5.16
C PRO A 11 9.02 8.36 -6.66
N VAL A 12 10.19 8.86 -7.09
CA VAL A 12 10.56 9.18 -8.48
C VAL A 12 10.86 7.93 -9.34
N GLY A 13 10.21 6.80 -9.01
CA GLY A 13 10.26 5.54 -9.76
C GLY A 13 8.88 5.19 -10.35
N PRO A 14 8.78 4.12 -11.17
CA PRO A 14 7.47 3.61 -11.57
C PRO A 14 6.63 3.36 -10.32
N ALA A 15 5.39 3.86 -10.32
CA ALA A 15 4.51 3.77 -9.16
C ALA A 15 4.44 2.29 -8.70
N PRO A 16 4.63 2.00 -7.41
CA PRO A 16 4.71 0.61 -6.92
C PRO A 16 3.40 -0.11 -7.28
N ARG A 17 3.49 -1.25 -7.98
CA ARG A 17 2.31 -1.95 -8.52
C ARG A 17 1.96 -3.16 -7.67
N PHE A 18 0.68 -3.51 -7.61
CA PHE A 18 0.24 -4.70 -6.87
C PHE A 18 0.77 -6.01 -7.48
N ASP A 19 1.00 -6.05 -8.80
CA ASP A 19 1.52 -7.21 -9.52
C ASP A 19 3.00 -7.54 -9.21
N THR A 20 3.70 -6.69 -8.46
CA THR A 20 5.05 -6.98 -7.94
C THR A 20 5.04 -7.74 -6.62
N LEU A 21 3.85 -8.00 -6.04
CA LEU A 21 3.67 -8.69 -4.77
C LEU A 21 3.18 -10.13 -5.01
N PRO A 22 3.48 -11.07 -4.09
CA PRO A 22 3.04 -12.46 -4.20
C PRO A 22 1.56 -12.61 -3.80
N LEU A 23 0.66 -11.92 -4.51
CA LEU A 23 -0.79 -11.96 -4.30
C LEU A 23 -1.45 -13.00 -5.23
N ASP A 24 -2.59 -13.56 -4.80
CA ASP A 24 -3.38 -14.44 -5.67
C ASP A 24 -3.78 -13.72 -6.98
N PRO A 25 -3.65 -14.35 -8.15
CA PRO A 25 -4.05 -13.76 -9.44
C PRO A 25 -5.49 -13.24 -9.50
N LYS A 26 -6.44 -13.89 -8.80
CA LYS A 26 -7.84 -13.45 -8.71
C LYS A 26 -7.95 -12.16 -7.91
N LEU A 27 -7.17 -12.03 -6.83
CA LEU A 27 -7.11 -10.80 -6.03
C LEU A 27 -6.50 -9.66 -6.85
N LEU A 28 -5.40 -9.91 -7.57
CA LEU A 28 -4.80 -8.93 -8.48
C LEU A 28 -5.81 -8.42 -9.51
N ARG A 29 -6.61 -9.33 -10.08
CA ARG A 29 -7.67 -8.98 -11.02
C ARG A 29 -8.74 -8.11 -10.36
N ALA A 30 -9.25 -8.50 -9.20
CA ALA A 30 -10.26 -7.75 -8.46
C ALA A 30 -9.79 -6.35 -8.04
N VAL A 31 -8.52 -6.22 -7.61
CA VAL A 31 -7.88 -4.95 -7.26
C VAL A 31 -7.79 -4.05 -8.50
N ALA A 32 -7.36 -4.60 -9.65
CA ALA A 32 -7.29 -3.87 -10.91
C ALA A 32 -8.68 -3.43 -11.43
N ASP A 33 -9.67 -4.33 -11.40
CA ASP A 33 -11.06 -4.05 -11.81
C ASP A 33 -11.72 -2.99 -10.90
N SER A 34 -11.29 -2.89 -9.64
CA SER A 34 -11.71 -1.86 -8.69
C SER A 34 -11.01 -0.49 -8.90
N GLY A 35 -10.13 -0.38 -9.90
CA GLY A 35 -9.41 0.85 -10.23
C GLY A 35 -8.10 1.07 -9.48
N TYR A 36 -7.67 0.11 -8.65
CA TYR A 36 -6.39 0.18 -7.95
C TYR A 36 -5.25 -0.30 -8.87
N THR A 37 -4.71 0.62 -9.66
CA THR A 37 -3.64 0.31 -10.63
C THR A 37 -2.23 0.46 -10.07
N ALA A 38 -2.07 1.28 -9.03
CA ALA A 38 -0.81 1.50 -8.33
C ALA A 38 -1.07 1.64 -6.82
N MET A 39 -0.10 1.18 -6.02
CA MET A 39 -0.07 1.33 -4.58
C MET A 39 0.29 2.76 -4.20
N THR A 40 -0.34 3.27 -3.14
CA THR A 40 0.14 4.48 -2.47
C THR A 40 1.45 4.18 -1.72
N PRO A 41 2.26 5.20 -1.36
CA PRO A 41 3.52 4.97 -0.63
C PRO A 41 3.33 4.17 0.68
N ILE A 42 2.23 4.40 1.41
CA ILE A 42 1.94 3.65 2.64
C ILE A 42 1.53 2.20 2.35
N GLN A 43 0.82 1.94 1.25
CA GLN A 43 0.46 0.58 0.82
C GLN A 43 1.70 -0.21 0.42
N ALA A 44 2.59 0.39 -0.38
CA ALA A 44 3.83 -0.24 -0.80
C ALA A 44 4.77 -0.59 0.37
N LYS A 45 4.76 0.22 1.44
CA LYS A 45 5.51 -0.07 2.67
C LYS A 45 4.83 -1.13 3.54
N ALA A 46 3.50 -1.08 3.68
CA ALA A 46 2.77 -1.92 4.63
C ALA A 46 2.43 -3.32 4.09
N ILE A 47 1.95 -3.44 2.85
CA ILE A 47 1.44 -4.72 2.31
C ILE A 47 2.49 -5.84 2.38
N PRO A 48 3.77 -5.64 1.99
CA PRO A 48 4.78 -6.70 2.10
C PRO A 48 5.02 -7.17 3.54
N ILE A 49 4.86 -6.28 4.52
CA ILE A 49 5.04 -6.61 5.93
C ILE A 49 3.86 -7.44 6.45
N VAL A 50 2.63 -7.09 6.04
CA VAL A 50 1.41 -7.87 6.39
C VAL A 50 1.48 -9.27 5.76
N LEU A 51 1.88 -9.37 4.49
CA LEU A 51 2.06 -10.65 3.80
C LEU A 51 3.11 -11.54 4.47
N ALA A 52 4.09 -10.96 5.15
CA ALA A 52 5.08 -11.68 5.94
C ALA A 52 4.55 -12.14 7.31
N GLY A 53 3.25 -11.94 7.60
CA GLY A 53 2.62 -12.31 8.87
C GLY A 53 3.10 -11.50 10.07
N ARG A 54 3.64 -10.30 9.84
CA ARG A 54 4.15 -9.42 10.89
C ARG A 54 3.15 -8.33 11.23
N ASP A 55 3.07 -8.01 12.51
CA ASP A 55 2.28 -6.88 13.00
C ASP A 55 2.90 -5.55 12.59
N ILE A 56 2.04 -4.56 12.33
CA ILE A 56 2.46 -3.23 11.89
C ILE A 56 1.65 -2.17 12.62
N MET A 57 2.34 -1.14 13.12
CA MET A 57 1.70 0.13 13.48
C MET A 57 1.97 1.15 12.37
N GLY A 58 0.93 1.50 11.62
CA GLY A 58 1.01 2.49 10.55
C GLY A 58 0.37 3.82 10.95
N ALA A 59 1.18 4.87 11.11
CA ALA A 59 0.70 6.24 11.23
C ALA A 59 0.69 6.91 9.85
N ALA A 60 -0.48 7.32 9.36
CA ALA A 60 -0.60 8.17 8.17
C ALA A 60 -1.87 9.02 8.27
N GLN A 61 -1.95 10.14 7.54
CA GLN A 61 -3.15 10.96 7.45
C GLN A 61 -4.36 10.18 6.88
N THR A 62 -5.59 10.56 7.23
CA THR A 62 -6.82 9.99 6.63
C THR A 62 -6.84 10.16 5.11
N GLY A 63 -7.45 9.22 4.38
CA GLY A 63 -7.51 9.25 2.91
C GLY A 63 -6.28 8.72 2.15
N THR A 64 -5.23 8.25 2.85
CA THR A 64 -3.97 7.75 2.23
C THR A 64 -3.99 6.28 1.80
N GLY A 65 -5.12 5.59 1.96
CA GLY A 65 -5.26 4.17 1.55
C GLY A 65 -4.79 3.14 2.57
N LYS A 66 -4.61 3.51 3.85
CA LYS A 66 -4.26 2.57 4.95
C LYS A 66 -5.21 1.38 5.08
N THR A 67 -6.52 1.59 4.92
CA THR A 67 -7.51 0.50 5.01
C THR A 67 -7.22 -0.56 3.94
N ALA A 68 -7.05 -0.15 2.67
CA ALA A 68 -6.70 -1.08 1.60
C ALA A 68 -5.32 -1.74 1.83
N ALA A 69 -4.37 -1.04 2.45
CA ALA A 69 -3.06 -1.61 2.80
C ALA A 69 -3.15 -2.80 3.78
N PHE A 70 -4.15 -2.81 4.65
CA PHE A 70 -4.43 -3.92 5.56
C PHE A 70 -5.39 -4.95 4.96
N THR A 71 -6.44 -4.50 4.27
CA THR A 71 -7.50 -5.40 3.80
C THR A 71 -7.06 -6.25 2.60
N ILE A 72 -6.34 -5.70 1.62
CA ILE A 72 -5.89 -6.44 0.43
C ILE A 72 -5.09 -7.70 0.80
N PRO A 73 -4.05 -7.63 1.66
CA PRO A 73 -3.32 -8.83 2.08
C PRO A 73 -4.14 -9.80 2.96
N LEU A 74 -5.30 -9.41 3.50
CA LEU A 74 -6.19 -10.30 4.27
C LEU A 74 -7.23 -11.04 3.41
N LEU A 75 -7.46 -10.61 2.16
CA LEU A 75 -8.50 -11.14 1.27
C LEU A 75 -8.02 -12.29 0.36
N GLN A 76 -6.80 -12.76 0.57
CA GLN A 76 -6.17 -13.85 -0.16
C GLN A 76 -6.31 -15.17 0.57
#